data_AF-A0A9K3KV63-F1
#
_entry.id   AF-A0A9K3KV63-F1
#
_cell.length_a   1.000
_cell.length_b   1.000
_cell.length_c   1.000
_cell.angle_alpha   90.00
_cell.angle_beta   90.00
_cell.angle_gamma   90.00
#
_symmetry.space_group_name_H-M   'P 1'
#
loop_
_entity.id
_entity.type
_entity.pdbx_description
1 polymer ?
#
loop_
_entity_poly.entity_id
_entity_poly.type
_entity_poly.pdbx_seq_one_letter_code
_entity_poly.pdbx_strand_id
1 'polypeptide(L)'
;MSVGVVVSQTFLEGLSLDVSILKSLLRRHRTSHGRTLYYRRMDMAVRCLQTTYNIVESTTRLETLTRTVRQKHHHQHHQSRHKRKQRDRDTDEEWTLRRDNNNNNENDESLSFLWQEFQTLVSIYTKGIQEIVSRIIHASKALFLEVSRGFFLPFCTVALSALARIRAMVLHIGRLGLMHLKNEIQPDLTTLLSQQSIIITTTSSSSSTTTTTTNTKNCLSTVEFEKYMNEFLDDDQNIDKNNNIDKVQWDENSLLISLGLSRPLSKSGKSTSRQDANNLSAISLEVATGSNDVGVSMVIRNQASKTSVVDTSTGSPGESKSTGLDDDRIDDNMKFVQSFKRKQQQQQQEERPDSQSKQKVKKQKTMSSANSKSSTKKEKKNKKKQKVKGNFFDDLFDS
;
A
#
# COMPACT_ATOMS: atom_id res chain seq x y z
N MET A 1 -18.87 -4.67 -24.35
CA MET A 1 -18.47 -3.61 -23.41
C MET A 1 -17.65 -4.25 -22.31
N SER A 2 -16.32 -4.16 -22.34
CA SER A 2 -15.52 -4.60 -21.19
C SER A 2 -15.70 -3.54 -20.10
N VAL A 3 -16.48 -3.85 -19.08
CA VAL A 3 -16.49 -3.07 -17.85
C VAL A 3 -15.12 -3.30 -17.23
N GLY A 4 -14.15 -2.45 -17.59
CA GLY A 4 -12.81 -2.53 -17.03
C GLY A 4 -12.97 -2.38 -15.53
N VAL A 5 -12.60 -3.42 -14.78
CA VAL A 5 -12.66 -3.43 -13.32
C VAL A 5 -11.51 -2.56 -12.82
N VAL A 6 -11.69 -1.25 -12.93
CA VAL A 6 -10.72 -0.25 -12.47
C VAL A 6 -11.06 0.09 -11.04
N VAL A 7 -10.06 0.04 -10.15
CA VAL A 7 -10.21 0.52 -8.78
C VAL A 7 -10.58 2.00 -8.83
N SER A 8 -11.69 2.39 -8.21
CA SER A 8 -12.12 3.78 -8.21
C SER A 8 -11.04 4.69 -7.61
N GLN A 9 -10.77 5.82 -8.23
CA GLN A 9 -9.82 6.82 -7.73
C GLN A 9 -10.17 7.28 -6.30
N THR A 10 -11.46 7.40 -5.99
CA THR A 10 -11.96 7.74 -4.65
C THR A 10 -11.54 6.72 -3.60
N PHE A 11 -11.37 5.45 -3.99
CA PHE A 11 -10.93 4.38 -3.10
C PHE A 11 -9.44 4.50 -2.77
N LEU A 12 -8.63 4.86 -3.76
CA LEU A 12 -7.19 5.12 -3.57
C LEU A 12 -6.95 6.37 -2.72
N GLU A 13 -7.76 7.41 -2.91
CA GLU A 13 -7.76 8.61 -2.08
C GLU A 13 -8.12 8.29 -0.62
N GLY A 14 -9.15 7.47 -0.41
CA GLY A 14 -9.52 6.98 0.93
C GLY A 14 -8.39 6.22 1.62
N LEU A 15 -7.74 5.31 0.89
CA LEU A 15 -6.57 4.57 1.40
C LEU A 15 -5.43 5.53 1.78
N SER A 16 -5.11 6.49 0.92
CA SER A 16 -4.07 7.50 1.16
C SER A 16 -4.39 8.35 2.40
N LEU A 17 -5.65 8.75 2.56
CA LEU A 17 -6.12 9.51 3.71
C LEU A 17 -5.94 8.71 5.02
N ASP A 18 -6.38 7.45 5.07
CA ASP A 18 -6.25 6.61 6.28
C ASP A 18 -4.78 6.37 6.65
N VAL A 19 -3.92 6.16 5.66
CA VAL A 19 -2.47 6.05 5.87
C VAL A 19 -1.88 7.36 6.39
N SER A 20 -2.35 8.51 5.91
CA SER A 20 -1.95 9.84 6.39
C SER A 20 -2.40 10.10 7.84
N ILE A 21 -3.61 9.65 8.20
CA ILE A 21 -4.12 9.69 9.57
C ILE A 21 -3.20 8.88 10.51
N LEU A 22 -2.88 7.63 10.15
CA LEU A 22 -1.98 6.80 10.95
C LEU A 22 -0.58 7.41 11.09
N LYS A 23 -0.02 7.96 10.00
CA LYS A 23 1.25 8.70 10.05
C LYS A 23 1.20 9.88 11.02
N SER A 24 0.14 10.66 10.96
CA SER A 24 -0.05 11.83 11.80
C SER A 24 -0.19 11.44 13.28
N LEU A 25 -0.93 10.37 13.55
CA LEU A 25 -1.04 9.78 14.89
C LEU A 25 0.32 9.30 15.40
N LEU A 26 1.06 8.52 14.62
CA LEU A 26 2.41 8.08 14.98
C LEU A 26 3.31 9.27 15.28
N ARG A 27 3.38 10.24 14.36
CA ARG A 27 4.23 11.43 14.52
C ARG A 27 3.91 12.21 15.79
N ARG A 28 2.62 12.46 16.08
CA ARG A 28 2.17 13.19 17.27
C ARG A 28 2.54 12.47 18.57
N HIS A 29 2.45 11.14 18.56
CA HIS A 29 2.62 10.30 19.76
C HIS A 29 3.99 9.63 19.87
N ARG A 30 4.95 10.01 19.02
CA ARG A 30 6.28 9.41 18.94
C ARG A 30 7.06 9.50 20.26
N THR A 31 7.03 10.64 20.94
CA THR A 31 7.80 10.87 22.17
C THR A 31 7.25 10.06 23.34
N SER A 32 5.92 10.02 23.48
CA SER A 32 5.26 9.31 24.58
C SER A 32 5.22 7.79 24.37
N HIS A 33 5.07 7.33 23.12
CA HIS A 33 4.76 5.93 22.83
C HIS A 33 5.75 5.23 21.91
N GLY A 34 6.81 5.88 21.44
CA GLY A 34 7.76 5.31 20.49
C GLY A 34 8.43 4.00 20.93
N ARG A 35 8.50 3.76 22.24
CA ARG A 35 9.06 2.52 22.82
C ARG A 35 8.03 1.40 22.97
N THR A 36 6.74 1.70 22.91
CA THR A 36 5.66 0.73 23.10
C THR A 36 5.54 -0.23 21.92
N LEU A 37 5.08 -1.44 22.20
CA LEU A 37 5.01 -2.51 21.20
C LEU A 37 3.97 -2.21 20.11
N TYR A 38 2.79 -1.71 20.48
CA TYR A 38 1.73 -1.37 19.52
C TYR A 38 2.21 -0.27 18.55
N TYR A 39 2.93 0.74 19.06
CA TYR A 39 3.43 1.84 18.25
C TYR A 39 4.42 1.34 17.20
N ARG A 40 5.39 0.51 17.60
CA ARG A 40 6.38 -0.07 16.68
C ARG A 40 5.71 -0.94 15.61
N ARG A 41 4.72 -1.75 15.98
CA ARG A 41 3.99 -2.61 15.03
C ARG A 41 3.16 -1.79 14.04
N MET A 42 2.50 -0.74 14.51
CA MET A 42 1.76 0.17 13.64
C MET A 42 2.70 0.92 12.69
N ASP A 43 3.84 1.41 13.17
CA ASP A 43 4.88 2.02 12.33
C ASP A 43 5.41 1.05 11.26
N MET A 44 5.64 -0.22 11.61
CA MET A 44 6.02 -1.25 10.63
C MET A 44 4.94 -1.51 9.57
N ALA A 45 3.66 -1.47 9.94
CA ALA A 45 2.55 -1.62 9.00
C ALA A 45 2.47 -0.43 8.04
N VAL A 46 2.57 0.79 8.57
CA VAL A 46 2.57 2.04 7.77
C VAL A 46 3.76 2.09 6.81
N ARG A 47 4.96 1.71 7.26
CA ARG A 47 6.14 1.63 6.39
C ARG A 47 5.94 0.59 5.29
N CYS A 48 5.47 -0.60 5.62
CA CYS A 48 5.22 -1.65 4.62
C CYS A 48 4.26 -1.20 3.52
N LEU A 49 3.18 -0.50 3.89
CA LEU A 49 2.21 0.07 2.95
C LEU A 49 2.82 1.07 1.96
N GLN A 50 3.84 1.83 2.39
CA GLN A 50 4.37 2.95 1.62
C GLN A 50 5.68 2.67 0.91
N THR A 51 6.63 2.04 1.58
CA THR A 51 7.99 1.88 1.06
C THR A 51 8.18 0.55 0.33
N THR A 52 7.51 -0.51 0.79
CA THR A 52 7.78 -1.86 0.27
C THR A 52 6.93 -2.18 -0.94
N TYR A 53 5.64 -1.84 -0.91
CA TYR A 53 4.70 -2.28 -1.95
C TYR A 53 4.01 -1.14 -2.70
N ASN A 54 3.96 0.06 -2.12
CA ASN A 54 3.28 1.24 -2.66
C ASN A 54 2.04 0.90 -3.49
N ILE A 55 0.98 0.45 -2.82
CA ILE A 55 -0.22 -0.12 -3.48
C ILE A 55 -0.82 0.83 -4.51
N VAL A 56 -0.85 2.14 -4.20
CA VAL A 56 -1.37 3.18 -5.10
C VAL A 56 -0.57 3.23 -6.40
N GLU A 57 0.75 3.18 -6.31
CA GLU A 57 1.61 3.11 -7.50
C GLU A 57 1.45 1.78 -8.25
N SER A 58 1.28 0.68 -7.53
CA SER A 58 1.04 -0.64 -8.14
C SER A 58 -0.28 -0.67 -8.94
N THR A 59 -1.31 0.06 -8.50
CA THR A 59 -2.56 0.19 -9.26
C THR A 59 -2.38 1.03 -10.53
N THR A 60 -1.61 2.12 -10.50
CA THR A 60 -1.35 2.93 -11.71
C THR A 60 -0.44 2.21 -12.71
N ARG A 61 0.53 1.42 -12.21
CA ARG A 61 1.36 0.53 -13.02
C ARG A 61 0.52 -0.54 -13.72
N LEU A 62 -0.43 -1.15 -13.00
CA LEU A 62 -1.38 -2.10 -13.57
C LEU A 62 -2.22 -1.49 -14.70
N GLU A 63 -2.76 -0.28 -14.51
CA GLU A 63 -3.49 0.41 -15.59
C GLU A 63 -2.60 0.69 -16.81
N THR A 64 -1.36 1.13 -16.57
CA THR A 64 -0.39 1.45 -17.63
C THR A 64 -0.02 0.20 -18.42
N LEU A 65 0.22 -0.92 -17.72
CA LEU A 65 0.46 -2.23 -18.33
C LEU A 65 -0.74 -2.64 -19.19
N THR A 66 -1.95 -2.53 -18.65
CA THR A 66 -3.20 -2.87 -19.34
C THR A 66 -3.37 -2.07 -20.63
N ARG A 67 -3.20 -0.75 -20.58
CA ARG A 67 -3.29 0.13 -21.75
C ARG A 67 -2.27 -0.27 -22.80
N THR A 68 -1.03 -0.52 -22.40
CA THR A 68 0.07 -0.85 -23.32
C THR A 68 -0.13 -2.21 -23.98
N VAL A 69 -0.53 -3.23 -23.21
CA VAL A 69 -0.83 -4.58 -23.73
C VAL A 69 -1.99 -4.53 -24.72
N ARG A 70 -3.10 -3.86 -24.36
CA ARG A 70 -4.25 -3.70 -25.26
C ARG A 70 -3.89 -2.93 -26.53
N GLN A 71 -3.09 -1.87 -26.43
CA GLN A 71 -2.65 -1.10 -27.59
C GLN A 71 -1.83 -1.96 -28.54
N LYS A 72 -0.89 -2.77 -28.03
CA LYS A 72 -0.10 -3.70 -28.85
C LYS A 72 -0.98 -4.79 -29.48
N HIS A 73 -1.86 -5.40 -28.69
CA HIS A 73 -2.80 -6.42 -29.18
C HIS A 73 -3.70 -5.88 -30.29
N HIS A 74 -4.23 -4.67 -30.12
CA HIS A 74 -5.03 -3.99 -31.14
C HIS A 74 -4.22 -3.68 -32.40
N HIS A 75 -3.01 -3.15 -32.25
CA HIS A 75 -2.12 -2.86 -33.38
C HIS A 75 -1.81 -4.11 -34.19
N GLN A 76 -1.51 -5.23 -33.52
CA GLN A 76 -1.23 -6.51 -34.16
C GLN A 76 -2.45 -7.07 -34.90
N HIS A 77 -3.64 -6.97 -34.29
CA HIS A 77 -4.88 -7.36 -34.95
C HIS A 77 -5.17 -6.50 -36.20
N HIS A 78 -4.86 -5.20 -36.16
CA HIS A 78 -4.97 -4.32 -37.32
C HIS A 78 -3.96 -4.66 -38.43
N GLN A 79 -2.69 -4.91 -38.07
CA GLN A 79 -1.66 -5.29 -39.04
C GLN A 79 -2.00 -6.59 -39.78
N SER A 80 -2.52 -7.60 -39.07
CA SER A 80 -2.91 -8.88 -39.69
C SER A 80 -4.09 -8.74 -40.66
N ARG A 81 -5.06 -7.87 -40.36
CA ARG A 81 -6.18 -7.55 -41.26
C ARG A 81 -5.71 -6.83 -42.52
N HIS A 82 -4.79 -5.88 -42.40
CA HIS A 82 -4.23 -5.17 -43.57
C HIS A 82 -3.45 -6.13 -44.48
N LYS A 83 -2.63 -7.03 -43.92
CA LYS A 83 -1.90 -8.03 -44.71
C LYS A 83 -2.82 -8.97 -45.50
N ARG A 84 -3.96 -9.37 -44.94
CA ARG A 84 -4.95 -10.21 -45.67
C ARG A 84 -5.56 -9.47 -46.85
N LYS A 85 -6.01 -8.22 -46.64
CA LYS A 85 -6.64 -7.42 -47.70
C LYS A 85 -5.69 -7.08 -48.83
N GLN A 86 -4.40 -6.92 -48.54
CA GLN A 86 -3.38 -6.64 -49.55
C GLN A 86 -3.02 -7.88 -50.37
N ARG A 87 -2.99 -9.07 -49.74
CA ARG A 87 -2.69 -10.33 -50.44
C ARG A 87 -3.71 -10.67 -51.52
N ASP A 88 -4.99 -10.36 -51.31
CA ASP A 88 -6.04 -10.57 -52.32
C ASP A 88 -5.95 -9.60 -53.51
N ARG A 89 -5.21 -8.50 -53.37
CA ARG A 89 -5.07 -7.46 -54.41
C ARG A 89 -3.77 -7.61 -55.22
N ASP A 90 -2.70 -8.09 -54.57
CA ASP A 90 -1.37 -8.17 -55.17
C ASP A 90 -1.09 -9.51 -55.87
N THR A 91 -1.98 -10.51 -55.79
CA THR A 91 -1.83 -11.77 -56.54
C THR A 91 -1.85 -11.61 -58.06
N ASP A 92 -2.27 -10.46 -58.57
CA ASP A 92 -2.37 -10.22 -60.01
C ASP A 92 -1.19 -9.42 -60.62
N GLU A 93 -0.30 -8.74 -59.88
CA GLU A 93 0.61 -7.75 -60.52
C GLU A 93 2.10 -7.60 -60.11
N GLU A 94 2.69 -8.19 -59.05
CA GLU A 94 4.08 -7.79 -58.70
C GLU A 94 5.12 -8.86 -58.35
N TRP A 95 6.19 -8.87 -59.18
CA TRP A 95 7.52 -9.45 -58.96
C TRP A 95 8.46 -8.47 -58.23
N THR A 96 8.09 -7.94 -57.06
CA THR A 96 8.97 -7.02 -56.32
C THR A 96 9.92 -7.77 -55.38
N LEU A 97 11.24 -7.54 -55.57
CA LEU A 97 12.28 -8.03 -54.67
C LEU A 97 11.96 -7.62 -53.23
N ARG A 98 11.76 -8.62 -52.37
CA ARG A 98 11.62 -8.45 -50.91
C ARG A 98 12.78 -7.61 -50.39
N ARG A 99 12.51 -6.37 -49.96
CA ARG A 99 13.39 -5.68 -49.03
C ARG A 99 13.24 -6.34 -47.68
N ASP A 100 14.28 -7.04 -47.26
CA ASP A 100 14.38 -7.60 -45.91
C ASP A 100 14.30 -6.45 -44.90
N ASN A 101 13.24 -6.52 -44.10
CA ASN A 101 12.71 -5.41 -43.33
C ASN A 101 13.37 -5.40 -41.94
N ASN A 102 14.30 -4.48 -41.71
CA ASN A 102 15.14 -4.36 -40.51
C ASN A 102 14.39 -3.90 -39.22
N ASN A 103 13.05 -3.97 -39.20
CA ASN A 103 12.21 -3.39 -38.13
C ASN A 103 11.77 -4.39 -37.04
N ASN A 104 12.26 -5.63 -37.05
CA ASN A 104 11.78 -6.66 -36.11
C ASN A 104 12.41 -6.56 -34.70
N ASN A 105 13.62 -6.02 -34.55
CA ASN A 105 14.34 -6.04 -33.26
C ASN A 105 13.71 -5.16 -32.15
N GLU A 106 13.07 -4.04 -32.48
CA GLU A 106 12.49 -3.14 -31.46
C GLU A 106 11.26 -3.73 -30.74
N ASN A 107 10.55 -4.66 -31.40
CA ASN A 107 9.34 -5.25 -30.83
C ASN A 107 9.65 -6.30 -29.74
N ASP A 108 10.76 -7.01 -29.86
CA ASP A 108 11.16 -8.10 -28.95
C ASP A 108 11.52 -7.59 -27.55
N GLU A 109 12.35 -6.55 -27.46
CA GLU A 109 12.71 -5.91 -26.17
C GLU A 109 11.50 -5.31 -25.46
N SER A 110 10.55 -4.80 -26.25
CA SER A 110 9.35 -4.16 -25.70
C SER A 110 8.37 -5.16 -25.06
N LEU A 111 8.39 -6.43 -25.46
CA LEU A 111 7.48 -7.46 -24.92
C LEU A 111 8.07 -8.12 -23.68
N SER A 112 9.38 -8.33 -23.64
CA SER A 112 10.08 -8.86 -22.46
C SER A 112 9.93 -7.93 -21.25
N PHE A 113 10.00 -6.61 -21.47
CA PHE A 113 9.72 -5.61 -20.44
C PHE A 113 8.29 -5.73 -19.89
N LEU A 114 7.28 -5.86 -20.76
CA LEU A 114 5.88 -6.03 -20.33
C LEU A 114 5.66 -7.32 -19.54
N TRP A 115 6.34 -8.39 -19.94
CA TRP A 115 6.30 -9.65 -19.21
C TRP A 115 6.92 -9.53 -17.82
N GLN A 116 8.09 -8.88 -17.71
CA GLN A 116 8.73 -8.65 -16.42
C GLN A 116 7.88 -7.77 -15.50
N GLU A 117 7.24 -6.74 -16.06
CA GLU A 117 6.34 -5.87 -15.32
C GLU A 117 5.10 -6.63 -14.83
N PHE A 118 4.52 -7.47 -15.68
CA PHE A 118 3.42 -8.38 -15.31
C PHE A 118 3.82 -9.29 -14.13
N GLN A 119 4.98 -9.94 -14.19
CA GLN A 119 5.48 -10.80 -13.12
C GLN A 119 5.71 -10.04 -11.81
N THR A 120 6.23 -8.81 -11.91
CA THR A 120 6.43 -7.93 -10.76
C THR A 120 5.11 -7.61 -10.08
N LEU A 121 4.09 -7.23 -10.85
CA LEU A 121 2.75 -6.96 -10.32
C LEU A 121 2.14 -8.23 -9.71
N VAL A 122 2.22 -9.38 -10.37
CA VAL A 122 1.74 -10.66 -9.80
C VAL A 122 2.38 -10.92 -8.43
N SER A 123 3.68 -10.73 -8.29
CA SER A 123 4.39 -10.89 -7.00
C SER A 123 3.87 -9.92 -5.92
N ILE A 124 3.65 -8.66 -6.28
CA ILE A 124 3.11 -7.64 -5.35
C ILE A 124 1.69 -8.02 -4.88
N TYR A 125 0.82 -8.40 -5.81
CA TYR A 125 -0.59 -8.71 -5.52
C TYR A 125 -0.76 -10.05 -4.79
N THR A 126 0.12 -11.02 -5.01
CA THR A 126 0.07 -12.32 -4.33
C THR A 126 0.77 -12.29 -2.98
N LYS A 127 2.04 -11.91 -2.92
CA LYS A 127 2.86 -11.96 -1.69
C LYS A 127 2.80 -10.67 -0.90
N GLY A 128 2.86 -9.55 -1.59
CA GLY A 128 2.97 -8.25 -0.93
C GLY A 128 1.73 -7.86 -0.13
N ILE A 129 0.56 -8.09 -0.72
CA ILE A 129 -0.70 -7.80 -0.05
C ILE A 129 -0.90 -8.67 1.19
N GLN A 130 -0.56 -9.96 1.14
CA GLN A 130 -0.62 -10.85 2.30
C GLN A 130 0.30 -10.38 3.42
N GLU A 131 1.51 -9.94 3.10
CA GLU A 131 2.44 -9.41 4.09
C GLU A 131 1.87 -8.14 4.76
N ILE A 132 1.28 -7.23 3.99
CA ILE A 132 0.64 -6.02 4.50
C ILE A 132 -0.49 -6.38 5.46
N VAL A 133 -1.38 -7.29 5.06
CA VAL A 133 -2.53 -7.73 5.86
C VAL A 133 -2.04 -8.38 7.17
N SER A 134 -1.03 -9.25 7.09
CA SER A 134 -0.41 -9.87 8.26
C SER A 134 0.14 -8.84 9.24
N ARG A 135 0.83 -7.80 8.75
CA ARG A 135 1.35 -6.70 9.58
C ARG A 135 0.22 -5.87 10.21
N ILE A 136 -0.87 -5.63 9.49
CA ILE A 136 -2.04 -4.93 10.02
C ILE A 136 -2.69 -5.74 11.14
N ILE A 137 -2.87 -7.05 10.97
CA ILE A 137 -3.41 -7.95 12.00
C ILE A 137 -2.50 -7.92 13.23
N HIS A 138 -1.19 -8.00 13.05
CA HIS A 138 -0.22 -7.98 14.13
C HIS A 138 -0.21 -6.66 14.92
N ALA A 139 -0.36 -5.53 14.22
CA ALA A 139 -0.53 -4.21 14.84
C ALA A 139 -1.86 -4.11 15.60
N SER A 140 -2.96 -4.58 14.99
CA SER A 140 -4.30 -4.56 15.58
C SER A 140 -4.36 -5.35 16.89
N LYS A 141 -3.77 -6.56 16.93
CA LYS A 141 -3.67 -7.37 18.16
C LYS A 141 -3.00 -6.61 19.32
N ALA A 142 -1.95 -5.85 19.04
CA ALA A 142 -1.27 -5.07 20.07
C ALA A 142 -2.11 -3.87 20.54
N LEU A 143 -2.85 -3.22 19.64
CA LEU A 143 -3.76 -2.14 19.99
C LEU A 143 -4.94 -2.64 20.84
N PHE A 144 -5.54 -3.78 20.51
CA PHE A 144 -6.61 -4.39 21.32
C PHE A 144 -6.16 -4.67 22.75
N LEU A 145 -4.91 -5.11 22.95
CA LEU A 145 -4.35 -5.33 24.28
C LEU A 145 -4.25 -4.03 25.10
N GLU A 146 -3.93 -2.90 24.45
CA GLU A 146 -3.92 -1.60 25.16
C GLU A 146 -5.34 -1.10 25.45
N VAL A 147 -6.30 -1.34 24.54
CA VAL A 147 -7.71 -1.05 24.77
C VAL A 147 -8.23 -1.83 25.99
N SER A 148 -7.89 -3.13 26.10
CA SER A 148 -8.31 -3.93 27.26
C SER A 148 -7.71 -3.46 28.58
N ARG A 149 -6.57 -2.75 28.55
CA ARG A 149 -5.97 -2.12 29.74
C ARG A 149 -6.58 -0.77 30.09
N GLY A 150 -7.49 -0.25 29.26
CA GLY A 150 -8.08 1.08 29.43
C GLY A 150 -7.12 2.25 29.13
N PHE A 151 -5.98 1.99 28.51
CA PHE A 151 -5.00 3.04 28.22
C PHE A 151 -5.21 3.65 26.82
N PHE A 152 -5.17 4.99 26.75
CA PHE A 152 -5.17 5.76 25.50
C PHE A 152 -6.34 5.40 24.55
N LEU A 153 -7.54 5.15 25.10
CA LEU A 153 -8.73 4.76 24.34
C LEU A 153 -9.00 5.61 23.08
N PRO A 154 -8.97 6.96 23.13
CA PRO A 154 -9.20 7.76 21.92
C PRO A 154 -8.16 7.54 20.82
N PHE A 155 -6.90 7.29 21.19
CA PHE A 155 -5.86 6.99 20.22
C PHE A 155 -6.05 5.61 19.60
N CYS A 156 -6.23 4.59 20.45
CA CYS A 156 -6.32 3.20 20.02
C CYS A 156 -7.56 2.95 19.15
N THR A 157 -8.70 3.58 19.47
CA THR A 157 -9.94 3.47 18.69
C THR A 157 -9.80 4.04 17.28
N VAL A 158 -9.22 5.24 17.14
CA VAL A 158 -8.97 5.85 15.82
C VAL A 158 -7.96 5.01 15.02
N ALA A 159 -6.89 4.54 15.68
CA ALA A 159 -5.88 3.71 15.03
C ALA A 159 -6.46 2.37 14.54
N LEU A 160 -7.26 1.68 15.37
CA LEU A 160 -7.94 0.44 15.00
C LEU A 160 -8.93 0.65 13.85
N SER A 161 -9.72 1.74 13.89
CA SER A 161 -10.65 2.07 12.82
C SER A 161 -9.93 2.29 11.48
N ALA A 162 -8.83 3.05 11.49
CA ALA A 162 -8.04 3.29 10.28
C ALA A 162 -7.39 2.00 9.76
N LEU A 163 -6.81 1.17 10.64
CA LEU A 163 -6.22 -0.12 10.25
C LEU A 163 -7.26 -1.09 9.66
N ALA A 164 -8.47 -1.15 10.23
CA ALA A 164 -9.55 -1.98 9.72
C ALA A 164 -9.98 -1.54 8.30
N ARG A 165 -10.15 -0.24 8.08
CA ARG A 165 -10.47 0.31 6.74
C ARG A 165 -9.35 0.04 5.75
N ILE A 166 -8.09 0.30 6.12
CA ILE A 166 -6.94 -0.01 5.27
C ILE A 166 -6.92 -1.50 4.92
N ARG A 167 -7.11 -2.41 5.87
CA ARG A 167 -7.16 -3.85 5.59
C ARG A 167 -8.22 -4.18 4.56
N ALA A 168 -9.45 -3.71 4.77
CA ALA A 168 -10.55 -3.95 3.84
C ALA A 168 -10.24 -3.40 2.43
N MET A 169 -9.69 -2.19 2.35
CA MET A 169 -9.29 -1.57 1.08
C MET A 169 -8.19 -2.35 0.38
N VAL A 170 -7.15 -2.75 1.12
CA VAL A 170 -6.01 -3.50 0.57
C VAL A 170 -6.42 -4.88 0.06
N LEU A 171 -7.27 -5.62 0.80
CA LEU A 171 -7.82 -6.89 0.34
C LEU A 171 -8.69 -6.71 -0.91
N HIS A 172 -9.53 -5.67 -0.93
CA HIS A 172 -10.38 -5.37 -2.08
C HIS A 172 -9.54 -5.05 -3.34
N ILE A 173 -8.55 -4.16 -3.22
CA ILE A 173 -7.60 -3.85 -4.30
C ILE A 173 -6.86 -5.10 -4.74
N GLY A 174 -6.45 -5.95 -3.78
CA GLY A 174 -5.76 -7.20 -4.05
C GLY A 174 -6.57 -8.15 -4.93
N ARG A 175 -7.82 -8.37 -4.53
CA ARG A 175 -8.77 -9.19 -5.27
C ARG A 175 -9.02 -8.65 -6.68
N LEU A 176 -9.31 -7.35 -6.82
CA LEU A 176 -9.57 -6.74 -8.13
C LEU A 176 -8.33 -6.80 -9.03
N GLY A 177 -7.15 -6.48 -8.48
CA GLY A 177 -5.89 -6.51 -9.22
C GLY A 177 -5.54 -7.90 -9.74
N LEU A 178 -5.70 -8.94 -8.92
CA LEU A 178 -5.47 -10.33 -9.35
C LEU A 178 -6.47 -10.79 -10.42
N MET A 179 -7.75 -10.48 -10.24
CA MET A 179 -8.77 -10.79 -11.25
C MET A 179 -8.43 -10.13 -12.59
N HIS A 180 -7.98 -8.88 -12.57
CA HIS A 180 -7.62 -8.13 -13.77
C HIS A 180 -6.36 -8.70 -14.44
N LEU A 181 -5.31 -9.00 -13.66
CA LEU A 181 -4.09 -9.64 -14.16
C LEU A 181 -4.39 -10.98 -14.85
N LYS A 182 -5.20 -11.85 -14.22
CA LYS A 182 -5.50 -13.18 -14.78
C LYS A 182 -6.47 -13.14 -15.95
N ASN A 183 -7.57 -12.39 -15.85
CA ASN A 183 -8.67 -12.51 -16.81
C ASN A 183 -8.47 -11.60 -18.03
N GLU A 184 -7.72 -10.51 -17.91
CA GLU A 184 -7.57 -9.53 -18.98
C GLU A 184 -6.13 -9.49 -19.53
N ILE A 185 -5.13 -9.31 -18.66
CA ILE A 185 -3.76 -9.06 -19.12
C ILE A 185 -3.05 -10.34 -19.54
N GLN A 186 -3.16 -11.41 -18.75
CA GLN A 186 -2.52 -12.70 -19.03
C GLN A 186 -2.92 -13.30 -20.40
N PRO A 187 -4.21 -13.40 -20.81
CA PRO A 187 -4.57 -13.92 -22.12
C PRO A 187 -4.05 -13.04 -23.27
N ASP A 188 -4.16 -11.72 -23.15
CA ASP A 188 -3.62 -10.81 -24.17
C ASP A 188 -2.10 -10.96 -24.29
N LEU A 189 -1.38 -11.04 -23.18
CA LEU A 189 0.08 -11.15 -23.20
C LEU A 189 0.57 -12.51 -23.73
N THR A 190 -0.13 -13.59 -23.38
CA THR A 190 0.17 -14.94 -23.92
C THR A 190 -0.12 -15.05 -25.41
N THR A 191 -1.20 -14.42 -25.90
CA THR A 191 -1.47 -14.38 -27.35
C THR A 191 -0.40 -13.57 -28.09
N LEU A 192 0.03 -12.42 -27.57
CA LEU A 192 1.14 -11.63 -28.12
C LEU A 192 2.44 -12.46 -28.19
N LEU A 193 2.82 -13.13 -27.10
CA LEU A 193 4.00 -13.99 -27.01
C LEU A 193 3.95 -15.15 -28.01
N SER A 194 2.80 -15.83 -28.11
CA SER A 194 2.63 -16.98 -29.01
C SER A 194 2.75 -16.59 -30.48
N GLN A 195 2.33 -15.37 -30.86
CA GLN A 195 2.44 -14.91 -32.24
C GLN A 195 3.87 -14.54 -32.61
N GLN A 196 4.68 -14.08 -31.65
CA GLN A 196 6.08 -13.76 -31.86
C GLN A 196 6.95 -15.01 -32.07
N SER A 197 6.71 -16.09 -31.29
CA SER A 197 7.46 -17.34 -31.44
C SER A 197 7.23 -18.03 -32.79
N ILE A 198 6.02 -17.90 -33.37
CA ILE A 198 5.71 -18.43 -34.71
C ILE A 198 6.59 -17.77 -35.78
N ILE A 199 6.80 -16.45 -35.71
CA ILE A 199 7.54 -15.68 -36.72
C ILE A 199 9.02 -16.11 -36.79
N ILE A 200 9.64 -16.35 -35.64
CA ILE A 200 11.05 -16.76 -35.53
C ILE A 200 11.25 -18.16 -36.16
N THR A 201 10.28 -19.05 -35.98
CA THR A 201 10.37 -20.44 -36.48
C THR A 201 10.27 -20.53 -38.01
N THR A 202 9.44 -19.70 -38.65
CA THR A 202 9.29 -19.68 -40.13
C THR A 202 10.47 -19.10 -40.89
N THR A 203 11.35 -18.32 -40.24
CA THR A 203 12.46 -17.64 -40.93
C THR A 203 13.75 -18.48 -40.90
N SER A 204 13.79 -19.55 -40.08
CA SER A 204 15.02 -20.27 -39.73
C SER A 204 15.12 -21.68 -40.33
N SER A 205 14.26 -22.04 -41.28
CA SER A 205 14.13 -23.41 -41.83
C SER A 205 15.25 -23.84 -42.80
N SER A 206 16.49 -23.39 -42.60
CA SER A 206 17.64 -23.83 -43.40
C SER A 206 18.89 -24.22 -42.60
N SER A 207 18.86 -24.25 -41.26
CA SER A 207 19.93 -24.90 -40.50
C SER A 207 19.46 -25.36 -39.12
N SER A 208 19.32 -26.67 -39.00
CA SER A 208 19.22 -27.41 -37.76
C SER A 208 20.32 -27.02 -36.77
N THR A 209 19.97 -26.55 -35.57
CA THR A 209 20.41 -27.13 -34.28
C THR A 209 19.50 -26.63 -33.16
N THR A 210 19.15 -27.56 -32.28
CA THR A 210 18.32 -27.55 -31.09
C THR A 210 18.63 -26.52 -30.01
N THR A 211 17.60 -26.26 -29.18
CA THR A 211 17.58 -25.72 -27.80
C THR A 211 17.34 -24.22 -27.58
N THR A 212 16.08 -23.85 -27.30
CA THR A 212 15.72 -22.79 -26.31
C THR A 212 14.21 -22.85 -25.99
N THR A 213 13.82 -23.87 -25.24
CA THR A 213 12.43 -24.07 -24.78
C THR A 213 12.39 -23.90 -23.25
N THR A 214 12.56 -22.69 -22.71
CA THR A 214 12.65 -22.55 -21.24
C THR A 214 11.94 -21.38 -20.55
N ASN A 215 11.47 -20.32 -21.21
CA ASN A 215 11.06 -19.11 -20.46
C ASN A 215 9.56 -18.83 -20.24
N THR A 216 8.64 -19.72 -20.60
CA THR A 216 7.19 -19.51 -20.39
C THR A 216 6.62 -20.18 -19.12
N LYS A 217 7.45 -20.79 -18.26
CA LYS A 217 6.99 -21.53 -17.07
C LYS A 217 6.43 -20.68 -15.92
N ASN A 218 6.44 -19.35 -16.01
CA ASN A 218 6.00 -18.45 -14.92
C ASN A 218 4.62 -17.83 -15.15
N CYS A 219 3.73 -18.46 -15.92
CA CYS A 219 2.33 -18.03 -15.93
C CYS A 219 1.68 -18.33 -14.58
N LEU A 220 0.86 -17.41 -14.06
CA LEU A 220 0.04 -17.68 -12.87
C LEU A 220 -0.87 -18.86 -13.18
N SER A 221 -0.63 -20.00 -12.53
CA SER A 221 -1.41 -21.21 -12.78
C SER A 221 -2.83 -21.04 -12.24
N THR A 222 -3.80 -21.74 -12.83
CA THR A 222 -5.19 -21.71 -12.34
C THR A 222 -5.27 -22.09 -10.86
N VAL A 223 -4.50 -23.09 -10.45
CA VAL A 223 -4.42 -23.58 -9.06
C VAL A 223 -3.83 -22.54 -8.12
N GLU A 224 -2.72 -21.88 -8.51
CA GLU A 224 -2.15 -20.80 -7.69
C GLU A 224 -3.09 -19.61 -7.58
N PHE A 225 -3.72 -19.21 -8.67
CA PHE A 225 -4.71 -18.14 -8.63
C PHE A 225 -5.88 -18.48 -7.71
N GLU A 226 -6.43 -19.68 -7.82
CA GLU A 226 -7.53 -20.12 -6.95
C GLU A 226 -7.08 -20.13 -5.48
N LYS A 227 -5.87 -20.61 -5.19
CA LYS A 227 -5.30 -20.55 -3.85
C LYS A 227 -5.25 -19.10 -3.33
N TYR A 228 -4.69 -18.16 -4.09
CA TYR A 228 -4.59 -16.77 -3.68
C TYR A 228 -5.97 -16.11 -3.55
N MET A 229 -6.88 -16.35 -4.50
CA MET A 229 -8.24 -15.82 -4.46
C MET A 229 -9.03 -16.36 -3.28
N ASN A 230 -8.90 -17.65 -2.97
CA ASN A 230 -9.52 -18.24 -1.79
C ASN A 230 -8.95 -17.59 -0.53
N GLU A 231 -7.65 -17.28 -0.46
CA GLU A 231 -7.09 -16.54 0.67
C GLU A 231 -7.69 -15.13 0.84
N PHE A 232 -8.05 -14.45 -0.26
CA PHE A 232 -8.79 -13.18 -0.21
C PHE A 232 -10.26 -13.32 0.22
N LEU A 233 -10.88 -14.49 0.01
CA LEU A 233 -12.29 -14.75 0.30
C LEU A 233 -12.50 -15.43 1.67
N ASP A 234 -11.58 -16.31 2.05
CA ASP A 234 -11.62 -17.07 3.29
C ASP A 234 -11.38 -16.18 4.51
N ASP A 235 -10.71 -15.04 4.35
CA ASP A 235 -10.54 -14.04 5.40
C ASP A 235 -11.88 -13.44 5.89
N ASP A 236 -12.95 -13.52 5.10
CA ASP A 236 -14.31 -13.14 5.51
C ASP A 236 -15.09 -14.33 6.11
N GLN A 237 -14.77 -15.58 5.75
CA GLN A 237 -15.51 -16.77 6.21
C GLN A 237 -14.88 -17.52 7.40
N ASN A 238 -13.57 -17.36 7.63
CA ASN A 238 -12.89 -18.01 8.76
C ASN A 238 -13.09 -17.30 10.09
N ILE A 239 -13.62 -16.07 10.11
CA ILE A 239 -14.05 -15.42 11.34
C ILE A 239 -15.18 -16.23 11.99
N ASP A 240 -16.08 -16.81 11.19
CA ASP A 240 -17.21 -17.59 11.72
C ASP A 240 -16.85 -19.06 12.01
N LYS A 241 -15.90 -19.64 11.26
CA LYS A 241 -15.55 -21.08 11.39
C LYS A 241 -14.49 -21.38 12.45
N ASN A 242 -13.69 -20.39 12.84
CA ASN A 242 -12.79 -20.50 14.00
C ASN A 242 -13.45 -20.05 15.31
N ASN A 243 -14.78 -20.05 15.40
CA ASN A 243 -15.52 -19.97 16.67
C ASN A 243 -15.31 -21.17 17.62
N ASN A 244 -14.29 -22.01 17.40
CA ASN A 244 -13.65 -22.73 18.52
C ASN A 244 -12.69 -21.82 19.33
N ILE A 245 -12.70 -20.50 19.07
CA ILE A 245 -12.33 -19.43 20.01
C ILE A 245 -13.45 -19.18 21.04
N ASP A 246 -14.52 -19.99 21.07
CA ASP A 246 -15.43 -20.14 22.23
C ASP A 246 -14.76 -20.72 23.51
N LYS A 247 -13.42 -20.85 23.52
CA LYS A 247 -12.63 -21.07 24.76
C LYS A 247 -11.51 -20.06 25.01
N VAL A 248 -11.46 -18.96 24.26
CA VAL A 248 -11.04 -17.69 24.86
C VAL A 248 -12.32 -16.89 25.00
N GLN A 249 -13.20 -17.39 25.87
CA GLN A 249 -14.24 -16.58 26.47
C GLN A 249 -13.47 -15.40 27.09
N TRP A 250 -13.46 -14.26 26.40
CA TRP A 250 -13.24 -12.98 27.04
C TRP A 250 -14.45 -12.88 27.96
N ASP A 251 -14.34 -13.48 29.14
CA ASP A 251 -15.35 -13.40 30.17
C ASP A 251 -15.61 -11.90 30.30
N GLU A 252 -16.79 -11.46 29.87
CA GLU A 252 -17.15 -10.04 29.91
C GLU A 252 -16.95 -9.52 31.33
N ASN A 253 -17.13 -10.40 32.33
CA ASN A 253 -16.76 -10.10 33.71
C ASN A 253 -15.25 -9.94 33.92
N SER A 254 -14.37 -10.74 33.31
CA SER A 254 -12.91 -10.54 33.36
C SER A 254 -12.48 -9.21 32.72
N LEU A 255 -13.07 -8.85 31.58
CA LEU A 255 -12.81 -7.57 30.92
C LEU A 255 -13.32 -6.41 31.81
N LEU A 256 -14.55 -6.48 32.33
CA LEU A 256 -15.12 -5.47 33.23
C LEU A 256 -14.40 -5.38 34.58
N ILE A 257 -13.89 -6.49 35.13
CA ILE A 257 -13.06 -6.53 36.34
C ILE A 257 -11.69 -5.90 36.06
N SER A 258 -11.07 -6.19 34.91
CA SER A 258 -9.77 -5.59 34.52
C SER A 258 -9.86 -4.09 34.23
N LEU A 259 -11.03 -3.62 33.77
CA LEU A 259 -11.34 -2.20 33.57
C LEU A 259 -11.79 -1.51 34.86
N GLY A 260 -11.90 -2.23 35.99
CA GLY A 260 -12.37 -1.71 37.27
C GLY A 260 -13.85 -1.30 37.30
N LEU A 261 -14.61 -1.68 36.27
CA LEU A 261 -16.03 -1.35 36.10
C LEU A 261 -16.96 -2.33 36.82
N SER A 262 -16.46 -3.52 37.17
CA SER A 262 -17.19 -4.51 37.96
C SER A 262 -16.41 -4.88 39.21
N ARG A 263 -17.08 -4.82 40.38
CA ARG A 263 -16.51 -5.35 41.62
C ARG A 263 -16.63 -6.88 41.57
N PRO A 264 -15.56 -7.63 41.89
CA PRO A 264 -15.65 -9.09 41.95
C PRO A 264 -16.77 -9.46 42.93
N LEU A 265 -17.80 -10.17 42.44
CA LEU A 265 -18.80 -10.76 43.32
C LEU A 265 -18.05 -11.69 44.28
N SER A 266 -17.90 -11.24 45.53
CA SER A 266 -17.42 -12.10 46.60
C SER A 266 -18.35 -13.31 46.64
N LYS A 267 -17.81 -14.49 46.32
CA LYS A 267 -18.54 -15.75 46.43
C LYS A 267 -18.93 -15.94 47.89
N SER A 268 -20.15 -15.54 48.22
CA SER A 268 -20.80 -15.85 49.47
C SER A 268 -21.10 -17.35 49.51
N GLY A 269 -20.36 -18.05 50.38
CA GLY A 269 -20.85 -19.26 51.04
C GLY A 269 -20.57 -20.62 50.37
N LYS A 270 -19.63 -21.38 50.97
CA LYS A 270 -19.91 -22.79 51.27
C LYS A 270 -19.34 -23.14 52.64
N SER A 271 -20.26 -23.20 53.61
CA SER A 271 -20.08 -23.71 54.96
C SER A 271 -19.73 -25.20 54.92
N THR A 272 -18.65 -25.57 55.60
CA THR A 272 -18.38 -26.96 56.01
C THR A 272 -18.08 -26.95 57.49
N SER A 273 -18.86 -27.71 58.25
CA SER A 273 -18.79 -27.84 59.70
C SER A 273 -17.52 -28.54 60.16
N ARG A 274 -16.90 -28.04 61.22
CA ARG A 274 -16.29 -28.87 62.27
C ARG A 274 -16.12 -28.07 63.55
N GLN A 275 -16.57 -28.68 64.65
CA GLN A 275 -16.48 -28.20 66.02
C GLN A 275 -15.01 -28.10 66.46
N ASP A 276 -14.63 -27.03 67.16
CA ASP A 276 -14.29 -27.10 68.59
C ASP A 276 -14.00 -25.69 69.16
N ALA A 277 -14.26 -25.58 70.46
CA ALA A 277 -14.43 -24.36 71.23
C ALA A 277 -13.15 -23.57 71.50
N ASN A 278 -13.24 -22.22 71.49
CA ASN A 278 -13.22 -21.41 72.73
C ASN A 278 -13.13 -19.89 72.44
N ASN A 279 -14.15 -19.19 72.94
CA ASN A 279 -14.16 -17.89 73.64
C ASN A 279 -13.84 -16.54 72.95
N LEU A 280 -14.82 -15.62 73.17
CA LEU A 280 -14.77 -14.16 73.34
C LEU A 280 -14.48 -13.33 72.08
N SER A 281 -15.27 -12.34 71.66
CA SER A 281 -16.29 -11.53 72.32
C SER A 281 -17.22 -10.90 71.27
N ALA A 282 -18.45 -10.65 71.70
CA ALA A 282 -19.56 -10.14 70.91
C ALA A 282 -19.44 -8.64 70.63
N ILE A 283 -19.74 -8.22 69.39
CA ILE A 283 -20.55 -7.03 69.08
C ILE A 283 -21.40 -7.38 67.85
N SER A 284 -22.68 -7.68 68.07
CA SER A 284 -23.70 -7.68 67.02
C SER A 284 -24.15 -6.24 66.79
N LEU A 285 -24.21 -5.82 65.53
CA LEU A 285 -25.05 -4.69 65.13
C LEU A 285 -25.96 -5.17 63.99
N GLU A 286 -27.26 -5.15 64.27
CA GLU A 286 -28.32 -5.65 63.42
C GLU A 286 -28.55 -4.79 62.18
N VAL A 287 -29.15 -5.46 61.19
CA VAL A 287 -29.71 -4.93 59.96
C VAL A 287 -30.88 -3.98 60.27
N ALA A 288 -30.86 -2.78 59.70
CA ALA A 288 -32.06 -2.00 59.45
C ALA A 288 -32.21 -1.80 57.93
N THR A 289 -33.16 -2.52 57.35
CA THR A 289 -33.77 -2.19 56.06
C THR A 289 -34.61 -0.92 56.26
N GLY A 290 -34.21 0.18 55.64
CA GLY A 290 -34.91 1.46 55.67
C GLY A 290 -34.85 2.15 54.31
N SER A 291 -36.03 2.53 53.84
CA SER A 291 -36.35 3.17 52.56
C SER A 291 -35.68 4.54 52.34
N ASN A 292 -35.60 4.95 51.08
CA ASN A 292 -35.57 6.32 50.54
C ASN A 292 -34.46 7.25 51.08
N ASP A 293 -33.50 7.63 50.25
CA ASP A 293 -33.43 9.02 49.75
C ASP A 293 -32.27 9.21 48.75
N VAL A 294 -32.47 10.17 47.86
CA VAL A 294 -31.54 10.71 46.88
C VAL A 294 -30.48 11.56 47.60
N GLY A 295 -29.19 11.35 47.31
CA GLY A 295 -28.16 12.31 47.69
C GLY A 295 -26.74 11.74 47.82
N VAL A 296 -26.00 11.63 46.71
CA VAL A 296 -24.55 11.43 46.78
C VAL A 296 -23.86 12.79 46.84
N SER A 297 -23.57 13.21 48.08
CA SER A 297 -22.64 14.26 48.41
C SER A 297 -21.20 13.73 48.31
N MET A 298 -20.36 14.42 47.52
CA MET A 298 -18.90 14.25 47.52
C MET A 298 -18.33 14.62 48.90
N VAL A 299 -17.69 13.66 49.57
CA VAL A 299 -16.82 13.95 50.73
C VAL A 299 -15.40 13.56 50.38
N ILE A 300 -14.58 14.59 50.17
CA ILE A 300 -13.13 14.54 50.07
C ILE A 300 -12.60 14.20 51.47
N ARG A 301 -11.87 13.08 51.61
CA ARG A 301 -11.13 12.76 52.83
C ARG A 301 -9.64 12.70 52.55
N ASN A 302 -8.97 13.81 52.84
CA ASN A 302 -7.54 13.88 53.07
C ASN A 302 -7.19 13.10 54.34
N GLN A 303 -6.21 12.20 54.26
CA GLN A 303 -5.37 11.87 55.40
C GLN A 303 -3.90 11.82 54.97
N ALA A 304 -3.15 12.72 55.59
CA ALA A 304 -1.70 12.76 55.61
C ALA A 304 -1.19 12.16 56.93
N SER A 305 0.11 11.86 56.96
CA SER A 305 0.95 11.45 58.12
C SER A 305 0.87 9.95 58.46
N LYS A 306 1.93 9.24 58.84
CA LYS A 306 3.18 9.66 59.47
C LYS A 306 4.21 8.52 59.42
N THR A 307 5.47 8.93 59.43
CA THR A 307 6.74 8.20 59.56
C THR A 307 6.83 7.23 60.76
N SER A 308 7.56 6.12 60.60
CA SER A 308 8.41 5.57 61.66
C SER A 308 9.62 4.82 61.09
N VAL A 309 10.78 5.22 61.59
CA VAL A 309 12.14 4.70 61.41
C VAL A 309 12.32 3.41 62.22
N VAL A 310 13.00 2.38 61.66
CA VAL A 310 13.91 1.47 62.38
C VAL A 310 14.96 0.92 61.38
N ASP A 311 16.23 1.24 61.66
CA ASP A 311 17.44 0.61 61.12
C ASP A 311 17.66 -0.79 61.74
N THR A 312 18.14 -1.78 60.98
CA THR A 312 19.46 -2.44 61.23
C THR A 312 19.83 -3.51 60.18
N SER A 313 20.89 -3.21 59.43
CA SER A 313 22.12 -4.01 59.18
C SER A 313 22.14 -5.43 58.57
N THR A 314 23.24 -5.64 57.81
CA THR A 314 23.91 -6.88 57.35
C THR A 314 23.29 -7.57 56.13
N GLY A 315 23.95 -7.88 55.02
CA GLY A 315 25.34 -7.78 54.57
C GLY A 315 25.57 -8.89 53.54
N SER A 316 25.91 -8.56 52.28
CA SER A 316 26.64 -9.44 51.35
C SER A 316 27.00 -8.71 50.05
N PRO A 317 28.24 -8.80 49.53
CA PRO A 317 28.63 -8.19 48.26
C PRO A 317 28.45 -9.20 47.11
N GLY A 318 27.56 -8.88 46.17
CA GLY A 318 27.39 -9.59 44.90
C GLY A 318 27.64 -8.64 43.74
N GLU A 319 28.86 -8.66 43.21
CA GLU A 319 29.26 -7.91 42.02
C GLU A 319 28.36 -8.24 40.82
N SER A 320 27.57 -7.27 40.38
CA SER A 320 26.85 -7.32 39.11
C SER A 320 27.38 -6.18 38.23
N LYS A 321 28.25 -6.52 37.28
CA LYS A 321 28.70 -5.63 36.21
C LYS A 321 27.50 -5.21 35.36
N SER A 322 26.95 -4.03 35.61
CA SER A 322 26.04 -3.37 34.68
C SER A 322 26.85 -2.75 33.55
N THR A 323 26.75 -3.31 32.35
CA THR A 323 27.22 -2.67 31.11
C THR A 323 26.32 -1.48 30.81
N GLY A 324 26.68 -0.31 31.36
CA GLY A 324 26.19 0.98 30.92
C GLY A 324 26.96 1.41 29.67
N LEU A 325 26.43 1.10 28.51
CA LEU A 325 26.87 1.63 27.22
C LEU A 325 25.63 1.67 26.33
N ASP A 326 25.09 2.87 26.06
CA ASP A 326 24.37 3.21 24.82
C ASP A 326 23.70 4.60 24.81
N ASP A 327 23.90 5.48 25.82
CA ASP A 327 23.38 6.87 25.74
C ASP A 327 24.29 7.84 24.97
N ASP A 328 25.59 7.53 24.81
CA ASP A 328 26.53 8.43 24.09
C ASP A 328 26.37 8.42 22.56
N ARG A 329 25.66 7.43 21.99
CA ARG A 329 25.46 7.30 20.53
C ARG A 329 24.42 8.27 19.96
N ILE A 330 23.55 8.83 20.80
CA ILE A 330 22.51 9.78 20.36
C ILE A 330 23.12 11.18 20.16
N ASP A 331 24.12 11.54 20.97
CA ASP A 331 24.79 12.84 20.88
C ASP A 331 25.69 12.98 19.65
N ASP A 332 26.33 11.90 19.20
CA ASP A 332 27.18 11.95 18.00
C ASP A 332 26.36 12.12 16.69
N ASN A 333 25.15 11.55 16.63
CA ASN A 333 24.25 11.77 15.50
C ASN A 333 23.69 13.21 15.47
N MET A 334 23.47 13.83 16.63
CA MET A 334 23.05 15.23 16.71
C MET A 334 24.15 16.20 16.28
N LYS A 335 25.42 15.91 16.61
CA LYS A 335 26.57 16.71 16.16
C LYS A 335 26.73 16.68 14.64
N PHE A 336 26.48 15.54 13.99
CA PHE A 336 26.54 15.43 12.53
C PHE A 336 25.44 16.26 11.83
N VAL A 337 24.21 16.25 12.35
CA VAL A 337 23.12 17.05 11.80
C VAL A 337 23.37 18.55 11.99
N GLN A 338 23.94 18.96 13.13
CA GLN A 338 24.29 20.35 13.39
C GLN A 338 25.45 20.83 12.50
N SER A 339 26.48 20.01 12.27
CA SER A 339 27.60 20.38 11.40
C SER A 339 27.17 20.49 9.93
N PHE A 340 26.27 19.62 9.46
CA PHE A 340 25.71 19.69 8.11
C PHE A 340 24.88 20.96 7.90
N LYS A 341 24.06 21.34 8.88
CA LYS A 341 23.24 22.57 8.84
C LYS A 341 24.11 23.84 8.86
N ARG A 342 25.22 23.82 9.61
CA ARG A 342 26.19 24.92 9.66
C ARG A 342 26.95 25.09 8.34
N LYS A 343 27.30 23.98 7.68
CA LYS A 343 27.96 23.98 6.37
C LYS A 343 27.05 24.51 5.26
N GLN A 344 25.75 24.20 5.32
CA GLN A 344 24.76 24.71 4.37
C GLN A 344 24.50 26.22 4.53
N GLN A 345 24.58 26.76 5.75
CA GLN A 345 24.46 28.20 6.01
C GLN A 345 25.71 28.99 5.56
N GLN A 346 26.90 28.39 5.66
CA GLN A 346 28.13 29.03 5.18
C GLN A 346 28.16 29.12 3.64
N GLN A 347 27.69 28.10 2.93
CA GLN A 347 27.60 28.14 1.46
C GLN A 347 26.62 29.20 0.94
N GLN A 348 25.57 29.55 1.70
CA GLN A 348 24.62 30.60 1.30
C GLN A 348 25.11 32.02 1.60
N GLN A 349 26.16 32.19 2.41
CA GLN A 349 26.75 33.51 2.67
C GLN A 349 27.89 33.87 1.71
N GLU A 350 28.45 32.89 0.99
CA GLU A 350 29.57 33.11 0.05
C GLU A 350 29.12 33.48 -1.38
N GLU A 351 27.82 33.36 -1.71
CA GLU A 351 27.25 33.68 -3.04
C GLU A 351 26.53 35.05 -3.12
N ARG A 352 26.96 36.06 -2.35
CA ARG A 352 26.55 37.46 -2.61
C ARG A 352 27.66 38.19 -3.38
N PRO A 353 27.51 38.42 -4.70
CA PRO A 353 28.39 39.32 -5.41
C PRO A 353 27.97 40.77 -5.15
N ASP A 354 28.88 41.55 -4.56
CA ASP A 354 28.87 43.01 -4.62
C ASP A 354 29.06 43.44 -6.09
N SER A 355 28.06 44.10 -6.67
CA SER A 355 28.21 44.81 -7.94
C SER A 355 27.13 45.88 -8.13
N GLN A 356 27.34 47.05 -7.52
CA GLN A 356 26.92 48.32 -8.10
C GLN A 356 28.12 48.92 -8.84
N SER A 357 28.06 49.14 -10.16
CA SER A 357 28.31 50.44 -10.78
C SER A 357 28.27 50.41 -12.33
N LYS A 358 27.68 51.48 -12.88
CA LYS A 358 27.95 52.16 -14.17
C LYS A 358 27.45 51.57 -15.51
N GLN A 359 26.31 52.15 -15.91
CA GLN A 359 26.06 52.86 -17.19
C GLN A 359 27.15 52.77 -18.29
N LYS A 360 26.75 52.42 -19.54
CA LYS A 360 26.61 53.38 -20.65
C LYS A 360 26.03 52.77 -21.95
N VAL A 361 25.11 53.56 -22.49
CA VAL A 361 24.44 53.63 -23.81
C VAL A 361 25.34 53.39 -25.03
N LYS A 362 24.85 52.67 -26.06
CA LYS A 362 24.85 53.16 -27.47
C LYS A 362 23.93 52.36 -28.43
N LYS A 363 23.13 53.14 -29.19
CA LYS A 363 22.28 52.78 -30.34
C LYS A 363 23.10 52.60 -31.63
N GLN A 364 22.63 51.72 -32.54
CA GLN A 364 22.63 51.81 -34.03
C GLN A 364 21.98 50.50 -34.55
N LYS A 365 20.85 50.42 -35.25
CA LYS A 365 20.31 50.98 -36.51
C LYS A 365 20.88 50.34 -37.81
N THR A 366 19.98 49.64 -38.52
CA THR A 366 19.77 49.50 -39.99
C THR A 366 20.56 48.56 -40.91
N MET A 367 19.77 47.87 -41.77
CA MET A 367 20.00 47.42 -43.18
C MET A 367 20.89 46.15 -43.37
N SER A 368 20.75 45.24 -44.34
CA SER A 368 19.80 44.95 -45.44
C SER A 368 20.37 43.75 -46.25
N SER A 369 19.53 42.88 -46.84
CA SER A 369 19.80 41.96 -47.98
C SER A 369 20.85 40.82 -47.74
N ALA A 370 20.96 39.67 -48.43
CA ALA A 370 20.43 39.09 -49.68
C ALA A 370 20.66 37.53 -49.58
N ASN A 371 19.74 36.65 -49.98
CA ASN A 371 19.66 35.95 -51.29
C ASN A 371 20.49 34.64 -51.46
N SER A 372 19.80 33.49 -51.64
CA SER A 372 20.09 32.39 -52.60
C SER A 372 19.14 31.20 -52.32
N LYS A 373 18.13 30.91 -53.17
CA LYS A 373 18.12 30.10 -54.42
C LYS A 373 18.23 28.57 -54.23
N SER A 374 17.11 27.86 -54.39
CA SER A 374 16.88 26.64 -55.20
C SER A 374 15.43 26.17 -54.92
N SER A 375 14.62 25.54 -55.76
CA SER A 375 14.69 25.05 -57.14
C SER A 375 13.25 24.86 -57.67
N THR A 376 13.15 24.87 -59.00
CA THR A 376 12.03 24.57 -59.92
C THR A 376 11.05 23.47 -59.48
N LYS A 377 9.72 23.68 -59.48
CA LYS A 377 8.77 23.74 -60.62
C LYS A 377 8.62 22.42 -61.41
N LYS A 378 7.57 21.64 -61.11
CA LYS A 378 6.75 20.97 -62.13
C LYS A 378 5.33 20.69 -61.63
N GLU A 379 4.40 21.13 -62.47
CA GLU A 379 2.97 21.26 -62.31
C GLU A 379 2.29 20.11 -63.06
N LYS A 380 1.27 19.45 -62.49
CA LYS A 380 0.18 18.85 -63.28
C LYS A 380 -1.11 18.73 -62.46
N LYS A 381 -2.10 19.49 -62.92
CA LYS A 381 -3.51 19.55 -62.51
C LYS A 381 -4.23 18.24 -62.86
N ASN A 382 -5.21 17.82 -62.04
CA ASN A 382 -6.63 17.86 -62.44
C ASN A 382 -7.66 17.37 -61.40
N LYS A 383 -8.72 18.19 -61.26
CA LYS A 383 -10.17 17.92 -61.06
C LYS A 383 -10.64 17.29 -59.74
N LYS A 384 -11.23 18.08 -58.81
CA LYS A 384 -12.67 18.44 -58.68
C LYS A 384 -13.64 17.25 -58.56
N LYS A 385 -14.05 16.90 -57.33
CA LYS A 385 -15.42 16.53 -56.90
C LYS A 385 -15.55 16.95 -55.42
N GLN A 386 -16.08 18.13 -55.16
CA GLN A 386 -17.47 18.44 -54.80
C GLN A 386 -17.81 18.05 -53.34
N LYS A 387 -17.94 19.11 -52.54
CA LYS A 387 -18.31 19.13 -51.13
C LYS A 387 -19.76 18.65 -50.98
N VAL A 388 -20.01 17.72 -50.07
CA VAL A 388 -21.29 17.64 -49.34
C VAL A 388 -20.93 17.84 -47.87
N LYS A 389 -21.17 19.05 -47.37
CA LYS A 389 -21.20 19.33 -45.93
C LYS A 389 -22.60 18.92 -45.47
N GLY A 390 -22.73 17.71 -44.93
CA GLY A 390 -23.87 17.34 -44.09
C GLY A 390 -23.58 17.81 -42.68
N ASN A 391 -24.47 18.63 -42.12
CA ASN A 391 -24.38 19.13 -40.76
C ASN A 391 -24.66 17.96 -39.80
N PHE A 392 -23.64 17.58 -39.02
CA PHE A 392 -23.73 16.53 -38.00
C PHE A 392 -24.67 16.88 -36.83
N PHE A 393 -25.10 18.14 -36.70
CA PHE A 393 -25.94 18.59 -35.59
C PHE A 393 -27.45 18.42 -35.83
N ASP A 394 -27.89 18.19 -37.06
CA ASP A 394 -29.33 18.06 -37.36
C ASP A 394 -29.87 16.64 -37.08
N ASP A 395 -29.01 15.61 -36.99
CA ASP A 395 -29.42 14.21 -36.68
C ASP A 395 -29.40 13.87 -35.17
N LEU A 396 -29.00 14.80 -34.30
CA LEU A 396 -28.83 14.50 -32.86
C LEU A 396 -30.05 14.83 -32.00
N PHE A 397 -31.11 15.45 -32.56
CA PHE A 397 -32.30 15.86 -31.81
C PHE A 397 -33.63 15.33 -32.36
N ASP A 398 -33.62 14.55 -33.44
CA ASP A 398 -34.81 13.86 -33.96
C ASP A 398 -34.68 12.34 -33.76
N SER A 399 -34.80 11.87 -32.51
CA SER A 399 -35.21 10.51 -32.13
C SER A 399 -35.56 10.41 -30.66
#